data_AF-A0AAV9J0U1-F1
#
_entry.id   AF-A0AAV9J0U1-F1
#
_cell.length_a   1.000
_cell.length_b   1.000
_cell.length_c   1.000
_cell.angle_alpha   90.00
_cell.angle_beta   90.00
_cell.angle_gamma   90.00
#
_symmetry.space_group_name_H-M   'P 1'
#
loop_
_entity.id
_entity.type
_entity.pdbx_description
1 polymer ?
#
loop_
_entity_poly.entity_id
_entity_poly.type
_entity_poly.pdbx_seq_one_letter_code
_entity_poly.pdbx_strand_id
1 'polypeptide(L)'
;MEPDGQLPTEYERLRARPRRCDLVRAIKKRGGFRRAAGVMGMRTTGDMQQPRDGSAPPLRRVSGQVRPCNYWIWENMWRDLLQYMEQRKAARNIAPSVGGLITAYRHDLAEAVGKFAGIRTLNRRLDMLARSQVPSPHADFDYLRHQVV
;
A
#
# COMPACT_ATOMS: atom_id res chain seq x y z
N MET A 1 24.76 19.93 -29.30
CA MET A 1 25.45 18.96 -28.44
C MET A 1 24.38 18.31 -27.59
N GLU A 2 23.89 17.16 -28.01
CA GLU A 2 22.93 16.36 -27.25
C GLU A 2 23.72 15.59 -26.17
N PRO A 3 23.35 15.64 -24.89
CA PRO A 3 24.05 14.91 -23.85
C PRO A 3 23.92 13.40 -24.06
N ASP A 4 25.05 12.71 -23.92
CA ASP A 4 25.24 11.28 -24.16
C ASP A 4 24.16 10.41 -23.50
N GLY A 5 23.37 9.72 -24.33
CA GLY A 5 23.17 8.26 -24.33
C GLY A 5 22.87 7.50 -23.03
N GLN A 6 22.53 8.15 -21.93
CA GLN A 6 22.37 7.49 -20.64
C GLN A 6 21.06 6.70 -20.64
N LEU A 7 21.18 5.37 -20.73
CA LEU A 7 20.05 4.46 -20.71
C LEU A 7 19.23 4.68 -19.42
N PRO A 8 17.89 4.80 -19.51
CA PRO A 8 17.05 5.02 -18.35
C PRO A 8 17.32 3.96 -17.30
N THR A 9 17.49 4.40 -16.05
CA THR A 9 17.73 3.53 -14.91
C THR A 9 16.56 2.53 -14.77
N GLU A 10 16.81 1.35 -14.20
CA GLU A 10 15.77 0.35 -13.99
C GLU A 10 14.57 0.92 -13.22
N TYR A 11 14.85 1.82 -12.26
CA TYR A 11 13.85 2.59 -11.53
C TYR A 11 13.00 3.49 -12.45
N GLU A 12 13.60 4.22 -13.39
CA GLU A 12 12.89 5.03 -14.38
C GLU A 12 12.07 4.17 -15.34
N ARG A 13 12.57 2.99 -15.75
CA ARG A 13 11.80 2.05 -16.58
C ARG A 13 10.58 1.49 -15.86
N LEU A 14 10.70 1.20 -14.57
CA LEU A 14 9.58 0.76 -13.73
C LEU A 14 8.57 1.88 -13.47
N ARG A 15 9.03 3.13 -13.38
CA ARG A 15 8.18 4.32 -13.18
C ARG A 15 7.50 4.78 -14.47
N ALA A 16 8.17 4.65 -15.61
CA ALA A 16 7.70 5.07 -16.93
C ALA A 16 6.77 4.06 -17.61
N ARG A 17 6.57 2.86 -17.04
CA ARG A 17 5.57 1.93 -17.54
C ARG A 17 4.20 2.38 -17.03
N PRO A 18 3.34 3.01 -17.86
CA PRO A 18 1.93 3.10 -17.51
C PRO A 18 1.49 1.67 -17.24
N ARG A 19 0.98 1.41 -16.03
CA ARG A 19 0.38 0.10 -15.73
C ARG A 19 -0.63 -0.11 -16.83
N ARG A 20 -0.37 -1.10 -17.70
CA ARG A 20 -1.26 -1.43 -18.80
C ARG A 20 -2.50 -2.12 -18.23
N CYS A 21 -3.31 -1.35 -17.53
CA CYS A 21 -4.58 -1.74 -16.94
C CYS A 21 -5.51 -2.26 -18.05
N ASP A 22 -5.39 -1.67 -19.23
CA ASP A 22 -5.96 -2.11 -20.50
C ASP A 22 -5.51 -3.52 -20.87
N LEU A 23 -4.20 -3.83 -20.80
CA LEU A 23 -3.69 -5.17 -21.08
C LEU A 23 -4.20 -6.21 -20.07
N VAL A 24 -4.19 -5.88 -18.78
CA VAL A 24 -4.74 -6.76 -17.75
C VAL A 24 -6.25 -7.00 -17.98
N ARG A 25 -7.00 -5.97 -18.37
CA ARG A 25 -8.43 -6.10 -18.74
C ARG A 25 -8.61 -6.94 -20.00
N ALA A 26 -7.80 -6.73 -21.03
CA ALA A 26 -7.85 -7.48 -22.29
C ALA A 26 -7.55 -8.97 -22.06
N ILE A 27 -6.53 -9.29 -21.26
CA ILE A 27 -6.19 -10.67 -20.87
C ILE A 27 -7.36 -11.32 -20.11
N LYS A 28 -7.94 -10.62 -19.13
CA LYS A 28 -9.12 -11.12 -18.42
C LYS A 28 -10.31 -11.38 -19.37
N LYS A 29 -10.59 -10.45 -20.29
CA LYS A 29 -11.67 -10.59 -21.29
C LYS A 29 -11.44 -11.77 -22.24
N ARG A 30 -10.19 -12.17 -22.48
CA ARG A 30 -9.80 -13.29 -23.36
C ARG A 30 -9.61 -14.63 -22.62
N GLY A 31 -10.16 -14.79 -21.42
CA GLY A 31 -10.10 -16.05 -20.67
C GLY A 31 -8.98 -16.13 -19.62
N GLY A 32 -8.41 -14.98 -19.24
CA GLY A 32 -7.47 -14.86 -18.13
C GLY A 32 -6.01 -15.21 -18.47
N PHE A 33 -5.15 -15.05 -17.46
CA PHE A 33 -3.70 -15.21 -17.60
C PHE A 33 -3.29 -16.65 -17.92
N ARG A 34 -4.04 -17.66 -17.48
CA ARG A 34 -3.78 -19.08 -17.81
C ARG A 34 -3.90 -19.34 -19.31
N ARG A 35 -4.97 -18.84 -19.95
CA ARG A 35 -5.17 -18.99 -21.40
C ARG A 35 -4.15 -18.18 -22.20
N ALA A 36 -3.86 -16.96 -21.78
CA ALA A 36 -2.83 -16.13 -22.41
C ALA A 36 -1.43 -16.76 -22.33
N ALA A 37 -1.07 -17.35 -21.18
CA ALA A 37 0.19 -18.07 -21.01
C ALA A 37 0.24 -19.33 -21.90
N GLY A 38 -0.86 -20.09 -21.99
CA GLY A 38 -0.96 -21.25 -22.89
C GLY A 38 -0.74 -20.90 -24.36
N VAL A 39 -1.30 -19.78 -24.83
CA VAL A 39 -1.07 -19.29 -26.21
C VAL A 39 0.40 -18.92 -26.45
N MET A 40 1.11 -18.46 -25.42
CA MET A 40 2.53 -18.11 -25.50
C MET A 40 3.46 -19.30 -25.16
N GLY A 41 2.93 -20.52 -24.98
CA GLY A 41 3.72 -21.69 -24.59
C GLY A 41 4.35 -21.58 -23.18
N MET A 42 3.88 -20.66 -22.36
CA MET A 42 4.39 -20.43 -21.00
C MET A 42 3.60 -21.26 -19.99
N ARG A 43 4.31 -21.93 -19.07
CA ARG A 43 3.69 -22.64 -17.95
C ARG A 43 3.32 -21.65 -16.85
N THR A 44 2.04 -21.60 -16.45
CA THR A 44 1.63 -20.80 -15.28
C THR A 44 2.06 -21.50 -13.99
N THR A 45 2.68 -20.77 -13.07
CA THR A 45 3.12 -21.23 -11.73
C THR A 45 1.98 -21.69 -10.79
N GLY A 46 0.73 -21.70 -11.25
CA GLY A 46 -0.42 -22.16 -10.47
C GLY A 46 -0.47 -23.66 -10.19
N ASP A 47 0.42 -24.46 -10.80
CA ASP A 47 0.52 -25.90 -10.55
C ASP A 47 1.59 -26.23 -9.49
N MET A 48 2.25 -25.21 -8.92
CA MET A 48 3.17 -25.37 -7.80
C MET A 48 2.34 -25.46 -6.50
N GLN A 49 2.05 -26.68 -6.07
CA GLN A 49 1.45 -26.98 -4.77
C GLN A 49 2.26 -26.26 -3.67
N GLN A 50 1.62 -25.36 -2.92
CA GLN A 50 2.27 -24.68 -1.79
C GLN A 50 2.70 -25.69 -0.72
N PRO A 51 3.89 -25.54 -0.12
CA PRO A 51 4.35 -26.38 0.98
C PRO A 51 3.40 -26.24 2.19
N ARG A 52 3.00 -27.39 2.75
CA ARG A 52 2.07 -27.56 3.87
C ARG A 52 2.71 -27.32 5.24
N ASP A 53 3.75 -26.51 5.32
CA ASP A 53 4.41 -26.25 6.60
C ASP A 53 3.54 -25.30 7.40
N GLY A 54 3.02 -25.80 8.53
CA GLY A 54 2.02 -25.17 9.41
C GLY A 54 2.43 -23.89 10.11
N SER A 55 3.21 -23.03 9.46
CA SER A 55 3.40 -21.63 9.86
C SER A 55 2.06 -20.91 9.79
N ALA A 56 1.79 -20.13 10.84
CA ALA A 56 0.52 -19.47 11.13
C ALA A 56 -0.27 -19.04 9.88
N PRO A 57 -1.59 -19.30 9.83
CA PRO A 57 -2.39 -19.02 8.65
C PRO A 57 -2.15 -17.57 8.23
N PRO A 58 -1.77 -17.30 6.96
CA PRO A 58 -1.64 -15.94 6.49
C PRO A 58 -2.97 -15.26 6.82
N LEU A 59 -2.91 -14.14 7.56
CA LEU A 59 -4.09 -13.37 7.93
C LEU A 59 -4.99 -13.34 6.70
N ARG A 60 -6.11 -14.08 6.80
CA ARG A 60 -7.02 -14.35 5.69
C ARG A 60 -7.21 -13.01 4.99
N ARG A 61 -6.92 -12.95 3.69
CA ARG A 61 -7.22 -11.79 2.86
C ARG A 61 -8.70 -11.46 3.08
N VAL A 62 -9.02 -10.54 3.98
CA VAL A 62 -10.36 -9.94 4.04
C VAL A 62 -10.60 -9.20 2.71
N SER A 63 -9.53 -8.86 1.99
CA SER A 63 -9.51 -8.30 0.64
C SER A 63 -9.12 -9.31 -0.44
N GLY A 64 -9.91 -10.38 -0.63
CA GLY A 64 -9.93 -11.11 -1.91
C GLY A 64 -10.39 -10.24 -3.09
N GLN A 65 -10.88 -9.03 -2.82
CA GLN A 65 -11.32 -8.07 -3.81
C GLN A 65 -10.13 -7.42 -4.51
N VAL A 66 -9.97 -7.75 -5.79
CA VAL A 66 -9.11 -6.99 -6.71
C VAL A 66 -9.61 -5.54 -6.73
N ARG A 67 -8.83 -4.62 -6.17
CA ARG A 67 -9.14 -3.20 -6.21
C ARG A 67 -9.16 -2.70 -7.69
N PRO A 68 -10.08 -1.82 -8.07
CA PRO A 68 -10.10 -1.20 -9.40
C PRO A 68 -8.76 -0.49 -9.73
N CYS A 69 -8.43 -0.36 -11.01
CA CYS A 69 -7.16 0.24 -11.47
C CYS A 69 -6.93 1.71 -11.02
N ASN A 70 -7.99 2.41 -10.64
CA ASN A 70 -7.96 3.80 -10.16
C ASN A 70 -8.31 3.91 -8.67
N TYR A 71 -8.36 2.78 -7.95
CA TYR A 71 -8.68 2.77 -6.53
C TYR A 71 -7.60 3.47 -5.71
N TRP A 72 -6.33 3.27 -6.08
CA TRP A 72 -5.20 3.87 -5.40
C TRP A 72 -5.09 5.34 -5.78
N ILE A 73 -5.88 6.16 -5.08
CA ILE A 73 -5.71 7.59 -4.86
C ILE A 73 -5.15 7.80 -3.45
N TRP A 74 -4.68 9.01 -3.15
CA TRP A 74 -4.05 9.34 -1.88
C TRP A 74 -4.95 9.01 -0.68
N GLU A 75 -6.23 9.39 -0.74
CA GLU A 75 -7.22 9.24 0.33
C GLU A 75 -7.53 7.77 0.65
N ASN A 76 -7.62 6.94 -0.39
CA ASN A 76 -7.89 5.51 -0.24
C ASN A 76 -6.66 4.77 0.31
N MET A 77 -5.47 5.11 -0.18
CA MET A 77 -4.22 4.58 0.35
C MET A 77 -4.06 4.93 1.83
N TRP A 78 -4.33 6.18 2.20
CA TRP A 78 -4.27 6.64 3.59
C TRP A 78 -5.28 5.91 4.50
N ARG A 79 -6.53 5.74 4.03
CA ARG A 79 -7.58 5.03 4.76
C ARG A 79 -7.21 3.55 4.98
N ASP A 80 -6.77 2.85 3.94
CA ASP A 80 -6.38 1.45 4.03
C ASP A 80 -5.14 1.28 4.93
N LEU A 81 -4.23 2.26 4.95
CA LEU A 81 -3.06 2.28 5.84
C LEU A 81 -3.47 2.42 7.31
N LEU A 82 -4.36 3.37 7.63
CA LEU A 82 -4.86 3.55 9.00
C LEU A 82 -5.63 2.32 9.48
N GLN A 83 -6.49 1.75 8.61
CA GLN A 83 -7.20 0.51 8.92
C GLN A 83 -6.24 -0.65 9.19
N TYR A 84 -5.17 -0.76 8.40
CA TYR A 84 -4.13 -1.75 8.63
C TYR A 84 -3.42 -1.57 9.99
N MET A 85 -3.08 -0.32 10.34
CA MET A 85 -2.45 0.00 11.62
C MET A 85 -3.36 -0.34 12.80
N GLU A 86 -4.64 -0.01 12.70
CA GLU A 86 -5.66 -0.34 13.70
C GLU A 86 -5.81 -1.85 13.89
N GLN A 87 -5.91 -2.60 12.79
CA GLN A 87 -5.99 -4.07 12.82
C GLN A 87 -4.77 -4.72 13.47
N ARG A 88 -3.58 -4.13 13.29
CA ARG A 88 -2.33 -4.62 13.90
C ARG A 88 -2.09 -4.10 15.31
N LYS A 89 -3.00 -3.26 15.86
CA LYS A 89 -2.79 -2.51 17.11
C LYS A 89 -1.43 -1.78 17.13
N ALA A 90 -1.00 -1.29 15.97
CA ALA A 90 0.24 -0.54 15.84
C ALA A 90 0.07 0.87 16.42
N ALA A 91 1.17 1.44 16.92
CA ALA A 91 1.16 2.81 17.42
C ALA A 91 0.72 3.77 16.30
N ARG A 92 -0.23 4.67 16.58
CA ARG A 92 -0.82 5.58 15.58
C ARG A 92 0.19 6.55 14.94
N ASN A 93 1.36 6.71 15.54
CA ASN A 93 2.40 7.64 15.13
C ASN A 93 3.55 7.01 14.33
N ILE A 94 3.57 5.68 14.13
CA ILE A 94 4.67 4.99 13.44
C ILE A 94 4.14 4.33 12.18
N ALA A 95 4.58 4.79 11.00
CA ALA A 95 4.17 4.13 9.76
C ALA A 95 4.76 2.70 9.72
N PRO A 96 4.00 1.71 9.25
CA PRO A 96 4.55 0.39 8.99
C PRO A 96 5.64 0.47 7.90
N SER A 97 6.72 -0.30 8.08
CA SER A 97 7.75 -0.42 7.05
C SER A 97 7.20 -1.14 5.82
N VAL A 98 7.76 -0.84 4.64
CA VAL A 98 7.41 -1.55 3.39
C VAL A 98 7.64 -3.05 3.54
N GLY A 99 8.73 -3.47 4.19
CA GLY A 99 8.98 -4.88 4.52
C GLY A 99 7.86 -5.48 5.39
N GLY A 100 7.40 -4.75 6.41
CA GLY A 100 6.28 -5.18 7.25
C GLY A 100 4.96 -5.34 6.48
N LEU A 101 4.68 -4.44 5.53
CA LEU A 101 3.52 -4.56 4.64
C LEU A 101 3.62 -5.79 3.72
N ILE A 102 4.81 -6.07 3.19
CA ILE A 102 5.08 -7.23 2.33
C ILE A 102 4.92 -8.53 3.12
N THR A 103 5.50 -8.64 4.31
CA THR A 103 5.35 -9.81 5.19
C THR A 103 3.90 -10.02 5.63
N ALA A 104 3.11 -8.93 5.68
CA ALA A 104 1.68 -8.98 5.92
C ALA A 104 0.84 -9.26 4.65
N TYR A 105 1.45 -9.61 3.53
CA TYR A 105 0.81 -9.86 2.23
C TYR A 105 0.01 -8.66 1.68
N ARG A 106 0.34 -7.43 2.11
CA ARG A 106 -0.25 -6.16 1.62
C ARG A 106 0.65 -5.48 0.59
N HIS A 107 1.04 -6.23 -0.44
CA HIS A 107 1.90 -5.74 -1.52
C HIS A 107 1.30 -4.55 -2.26
N ASP A 108 -0.02 -4.55 -2.42
CA ASP A 108 -0.79 -3.48 -3.05
C ASP A 108 -0.65 -2.15 -2.31
N LEU A 109 -0.77 -2.19 -0.98
CA LEU A 109 -0.58 -1.03 -0.12
C LEU A 109 0.89 -0.59 -0.11
N ALA A 110 1.84 -1.53 -0.07
CA ALA A 110 3.27 -1.22 -0.17
C ALA A 110 3.62 -0.49 -1.48
N GLU A 111 3.09 -0.94 -2.60
CA GLU A 111 3.23 -0.26 -3.89
C GLU A 111 2.57 1.12 -3.89
N ALA A 112 1.36 1.25 -3.33
CA ALA A 112 0.66 2.53 -3.24
C ALA A 112 1.45 3.55 -2.39
N VAL A 113 1.98 3.12 -1.25
CA VAL A 113 2.87 3.92 -0.39
C VAL A 113 4.10 4.40 -1.16
N GLY A 114 4.75 3.50 -1.91
CA GLY A 114 5.90 3.84 -2.75
C GLY A 114 5.55 4.84 -3.86
N LYS A 115 4.39 4.68 -4.50
CA LYS A 115 3.94 5.53 -5.62
C LYS A 115 3.67 6.97 -5.19
N PHE A 116 2.99 7.16 -4.06
CA PHE A 116 2.45 8.47 -3.74
C PHE A 116 3.45 9.44 -3.12
N ALA A 117 4.25 8.98 -2.16
CA ALA A 117 5.14 9.90 -1.45
C ALA A 117 6.30 9.23 -0.71
N GLY A 118 6.34 7.89 -0.65
CA GLY A 118 7.30 7.14 0.13
C GLY A 118 7.05 7.21 1.64
N ILE A 119 7.80 6.39 2.39
CA ILE A 119 7.66 6.25 3.85
C ILE A 119 7.92 7.57 4.60
N ARG A 120 8.91 8.36 4.18
CA ARG A 120 9.28 9.62 4.87
C ARG A 120 8.11 10.61 4.93
N THR A 121 7.39 10.76 3.82
CA THR A 121 6.24 11.67 3.75
C THR A 121 5.07 11.16 4.59
N LEU A 122 4.86 9.85 4.64
CA LEU A 122 3.83 9.24 5.50
C LEU A 122 4.14 9.48 6.98
N ASN A 123 5.38 9.24 7.42
CA ASN A 123 5.80 9.49 8.79
C ASN A 123 5.59 10.96 9.18
N ARG A 124 5.94 11.91 8.30
CA ARG A 124 5.68 13.34 8.56
C ARG A 124 4.19 13.62 8.77
N ARG A 125 3.31 13.01 7.97
CA ARG A 125 1.86 13.19 8.12
C ARG A 125 1.29 12.51 9.36
N LEU A 126 1.77 11.32 9.71
CA LEU A 126 1.37 10.65 10.96
C LEU A 126 1.80 11.48 12.17
N ASP A 127 3.01 12.05 12.16
CA ASP A 127 3.49 12.92 13.23
C ASP A 127 2.62 14.18 13.36
N MET A 128 2.22 14.80 12.24
CA MET A 128 1.30 15.94 12.25
C MET A 128 -0.07 15.59 12.86
N LEU A 129 -0.63 14.42 12.54
CA LEU A 129 -1.90 13.97 13.12
C LEU A 129 -1.78 13.61 14.60
N ALA A 130 -0.64 13.05 15.01
CA ALA A 130 -0.37 12.77 16.41
C ALA A 130 -0.28 14.08 17.21
N ARG A 131 0.37 15.10 16.66
CA ARG A 131 0.47 16.44 17.28
C ARG A 131 -0.88 17.15 17.34
N SER A 132 -1.74 17.02 16.34
CA SER A 132 -3.07 17.65 16.37
C SER A 132 -4.02 17.01 17.38
N GLN A 133 -3.75 15.79 17.82
CA GLN A 133 -4.52 15.11 18.87
C GLN A 133 -4.05 15.46 20.28
N VAL A 134 -2.92 16.17 20.43
CA VAL A 134 -2.53 16.71 21.73
C VAL A 134 -3.54 17.81 22.05
N PRO A 135 -4.35 17.66 23.12
CA PRO A 135 -5.24 18.73 23.54
C PRO A 135 -4.41 19.99 23.73
N SER A 136 -4.87 21.10 23.13
CA SER A 136 -4.19 22.38 23.25
C SER A 136 -3.91 22.63 24.75
N PRO A 137 -2.68 23.02 25.15
CA PRO A 137 -2.40 23.35 26.54
C PRO A 137 -3.28 24.50 27.07
N HIS A 138 -4.00 25.19 26.17
CA HIS A 138 -4.98 26.19 26.54
C HIS A 138 -6.38 25.66 26.85
N ALA A 139 -6.69 24.40 26.52
CA ALA A 139 -7.99 23.79 26.83
C ALA A 139 -8.19 23.53 28.34
N ASP A 140 -7.10 23.41 29.11
CA ASP A 140 -7.17 23.18 30.56
C ASP A 140 -7.50 24.46 31.37
N PHE A 141 -7.29 25.66 30.82
CA PHE A 141 -7.56 26.89 31.57
C PHE A 141 -9.06 27.20 31.72
N ASP A 142 -9.94 26.59 30.92
CA ASP A 142 -11.39 26.72 31.10
C ASP A 142 -11.89 25.94 32.33
N TYR A 143 -11.18 24.90 32.79
CA TYR A 143 -11.54 24.18 34.02
C TYR A 143 -11.29 24.99 35.30
N LEU A 144 -10.34 25.93 35.29
CA LEU A 144 -10.05 26.78 36.44
C LEU A 144 -11.04 27.93 36.61
N ARG A 145 -11.85 28.25 35.58
CA ARG A 145 -12.81 29.35 35.65
C ARG A 145 -14.09 29.01 36.42
N HIS A 146 -14.34 27.73 36.70
CA HIS A 146 -15.55 27.25 37.38
C HIS A 146 -15.35 26.84 38.86
N GLN A 147 -14.17 27.00 39.44
CA GLN A 147 -13.88 26.59 40.83
C GLN A 147 -13.77 27.75 41.86
N VAL A 148 -14.18 28.97 41.50
CA VAL A 148 -14.25 30.09 42.45
C VAL A 148 -15.71 30.46 42.69
N VAL A 149 -16.36 29.72 43.60
CA VAL A 149 -17.62 30.11 44.27
C VAL A 149 -17.53 29.72 45.73
#